data_AF-A0A031IJM7-F1
#
_entry.id   AF-A0A031IJM7-F1
#
_cell.length_a   1.000
_cell.length_b   1.000
_cell.length_c   1.000
_cell.angle_alpha   90.00
_cell.angle_beta   90.00
_cell.angle_gamma   90.00
#
_symmetry.space_group_name_H-M   'P 1'
#
loop_
_entity.id
_entity.type
_entity.pdbx_description
1 polymer ?
#
loop_
_entity_poly.entity_id
_entity_poly.type
_entity_poly.pdbx_seq_one_letter_code
_entity_poly.pdbx_strand_id
1 'polypeptide(L)' 'MRTPYDEYQVTALWQIISETINELVDNDDLEELTTHEHIVGYLCSKLEGRMKDEK' A
#
# COMPACT_ATOMS: atom_id res chain seq x y z
N MET A 1 -2.66 -16.15 -2.13
CA MET A 1 -2.28 -15.96 -3.54
C MET A 1 -0.98 -15.17 -3.53
N ARG A 2 0.08 -15.60 -4.21
CA ARG A 2 1.34 -14.81 -4.21
C ARG A 2 1.17 -13.59 -5.07
N THR A 3 1.38 -12.40 -4.52
CA THR A 3 1.38 -11.14 -5.26
C THR A 3 2.83 -10.68 -5.47
N PRO A 4 3.12 -9.83 -6.47
CA PRO A 4 4.41 -9.17 -6.58
C PRO A 4 4.79 -8.32 -5.35
N TYR A 5 3.84 -8.10 -4.44
CA TYR A 5 3.98 -7.20 -3.30
C TYR A 5 4.08 -7.92 -1.96
N ASP A 6 4.20 -9.24 -1.95
CA ASP A 6 4.28 -10.05 -0.73
C ASP A 6 5.44 -9.60 0.19
N GLU A 7 6.53 -9.10 -0.39
CA GLU A 7 7.69 -8.58 0.37
C GLU A 7 7.35 -7.37 1.25
N TYR A 8 6.33 -6.59 0.88
CA TYR A 8 5.96 -5.38 1.60
C TYR A 8 5.01 -5.66 2.77
N GLN A 9 4.27 -6.77 2.78
CA GLN A 9 3.20 -7.06 3.76
C GLN A 9 3.66 -7.04 5.22
N VAL A 10 4.93 -7.34 5.46
CA VAL A 10 5.54 -7.37 6.80
C VAL A 10 6.17 -6.03 7.20
N THR A 11 6.13 -5.02 6.32
CA THR A 11 6.77 -3.72 6.56
C THR A 11 5.84 -2.76 7.30
N ALA A 12 6.42 -1.85 8.09
CA ALA A 12 5.64 -0.78 8.72
C ALA A 12 4.97 0.14 7.69
N LEU A 13 5.62 0.35 6.54
CA LEU A 13 5.07 1.16 5.45
C LEU A 13 3.75 0.56 4.91
N TRP A 14 3.70 -0.76 4.75
CA TRP A 14 2.47 -1.44 4.35
C TRP A 14 1.35 -1.23 5.36
N GLN A 15 1.63 -1.42 6.66
CA GLN A 15 0.62 -1.25 7.71
C GLN A 15 0.01 0.16 7.67
N ILE A 16 0.87 1.19 7.65
CA ILE A 16 0.44 2.59 7.61
C ILE A 16 -0.42 2.88 6.37
N ILE A 17 0.02 2.44 5.19
CA ILE A 17 -0.72 2.70 3.94
C ILE A 17 -2.04 1.92 3.92
N SER A 18 -2.03 0.66 4.35
CA SER A 18 -3.24 -0.18 4.40
C SER A 18 -4.29 0.41 5.33
N GLU A 19 -3.89 0.82 6.54
CA GLU A 19 -4.77 1.53 7.48
C GLU A 19 -5.31 2.83 6.87
N THR A 20 -4.46 3.63 6.24
CA THR A 20 -4.87 4.89 5.60
C THR A 20 -5.89 4.65 4.47
N ILE A 21 -5.69 3.64 3.62
CA ILE A 21 -6.64 3.32 2.55
C ILE A 21 -7.96 2.81 3.13
N ASN A 22 -7.94 1.98 4.18
CA ASN A 22 -9.16 1.54 4.86
C ASN A 22 -9.95 2.72 5.40
N GLU A 23 -9.30 3.70 6.04
CA GLU A 23 -9.99 4.90 6.55
C GLU A 23 -10.65 5.71 5.42
N LEU A 24 -10.03 5.80 4.24
CA LEU A 24 -10.60 6.50 3.08
C LEU A 24 -11.80 5.75 2.49
N VAL A 25 -11.75 4.41 2.47
CA VAL A 25 -12.88 3.59 2.04
C VAL A 25 -14.03 3.69 3.04
N ASP A 26 -13.74 3.60 4.33
CA ASP A 26 -14.74 3.67 5.41
C ASP A 26 -15.46 5.03 5.46
N ASN A 27 -14.79 6.10 5.04
CA ASN A 27 -15.35 7.46 4.96
C ASN A 27 -16.01 7.77 3.61
N ASP A 28 -16.16 6.80 2.70
CA ASP A 28 -16.66 6.98 1.33
C ASP A 28 -15.86 7.98 0.48
N ASP A 29 -14.62 8.30 0.88
CA ASP A 29 -13.72 9.20 0.13
C ASP A 29 -13.08 8.48 -1.08
N LEU A 30 -12.99 7.15 -1.03
CA LEU A 30 -12.37 6.32 -2.05
C LEU A 30 -13.14 4.99 -2.24
N GLU A 31 -13.34 4.59 -3.50
CA GLU A 31 -13.80 3.24 -3.85
C GLU A 31 -12.64 2.43 -4.46
N GLU A 32 -12.36 1.25 -3.89
CA GLU A 32 -11.34 0.35 -4.41
C GLU A 32 -11.85 -0.46 -5.61
N LEU A 33 -11.31 -0.19 -6.80
CA LEU A 33 -11.67 -0.92 -8.03
C LEU A 33 -10.80 -2.17 -8.29
N THR A 34 -9.80 -2.40 -7.45
CA THR A 34 -8.90 -3.57 -7.47
C THR A 34 -8.67 -4.06 -6.04
N THR A 35 -7.98 -5.18 -5.83
CA THR A 35 -7.78 -5.69 -4.47
C THR A 35 -6.95 -4.73 -3.62
N HIS A 36 -7.30 -4.63 -2.34
CA HIS A 36 -6.62 -3.78 -1.37
C HIS A 36 -5.11 -4.05 -1.35
N GLU A 37 -4.70 -5.32 -1.37
CA GLU A 37 -3.28 -5.71 -1.38
C GLU A 37 -2.54 -5.24 -2.64
N HIS A 38 -3.23 -5.12 -3.77
CA HIS A 38 -2.62 -4.61 -5.01
C HIS A 38 -2.36 -3.10 -4.90
N ILE A 39 -3.34 -2.35 -4.37
CA ILE A 39 -3.25 -0.90 -4.18
C ILE A 39 -2.15 -0.57 -3.17
N VAL A 40 -2.20 -1.17 -1.98
CA VAL A 40 -1.21 -0.97 -0.92
C VAL A 40 0.18 -1.37 -1.40
N GLY A 41 0.30 -2.55 -2.03
CA GLY A 41 1.57 -3.04 -2.54
C GLY A 41 2.19 -2.16 -3.62
N TYR A 42 1.38 -1.65 -4.56
CA TYR A 42 1.83 -0.70 -5.55
C TYR A 42 2.37 0.58 -4.90
N LEU A 43 1.65 1.15 -3.93
CA LEU A 43 2.08 2.35 -3.21
C LEU A 43 3.38 2.12 -2.43
N CYS A 44 3.52 1.00 -1.72
CA CYS A 44 4.76 0.62 -1.05
C CYS A 44 5.94 0.60 -2.04
N SER A 45 5.78 -0.04 -3.20
CA SER A 45 6.84 -0.14 -4.20
C SER A 45 7.31 1.22 -4.74
N LYS A 46 6.38 2.18 -4.88
CA LYS A 46 6.69 3.54 -5.36
C LYS A 46 7.39 4.38 -4.31
N LEU A 47 7.00 4.25 -3.05
CA LEU A 47 7.58 5.02 -1.95
C LEU A 47 8.94 4.49 -1.53
N GLU A 48 9.12 3.17 -1.51
CA GLU A 48 10.43 2.56 -1.18
C GLU A 48 11.51 2.97 -2.19
N GLY A 49 11.18 3.03 -3.48
CA GLY A 49 12.09 3.53 -4.51
C GLY A 49 12.55 4.97 -4.26
N ARG A 50 11.63 5.85 -3.81
CA ARG A 50 11.96 7.26 -3.53
C ARG A 50 12.73 7.46 -2.24
N MET A 51 12.47 6.65 -1.21
CA MET A 51 13.22 6.70 0.06
C MET A 51 14.68 6.24 -0.10
N LYS A 52 14.98 5.45 -1.14
CA LYS A 52 16.35 5.02 -1.48
C LYS A 52 17.13 6.10 -2.24
N ASP A 53 16.44 6.94 -3.02
CA ASP A 53 17.05 8.01 -3.83
C ASP A 53 17.37 9.29 -3.03
N GLU A 54 16.82 9.44 -1.82
CA GLU A 54 17.05 10.58 -0.91
C GLU A 54 18.21 10.39 0.08
N LYS A 55 18.98 9.29 -0.05
CA LYS A 55 20.19 9.00 0.74
C LYS A 55 21.46 9.19 -0.07
#